data_AF-A0A2U3KPG6-F1
#
_entry.id   AF-A0A2U3KPG6-F1
#
_cell.length_a   1.000
_cell.length_b   1.000
_cell.length_c   1.000
_cell.angle_alpha   90.00
_cell.angle_beta   90.00
_cell.angle_gamma   90.00
#
_symmetry.space_group_name_H-M   'P 1'
#
loop_
_entity.id
_entity.type
_entity.pdbx_description
1 polymer ?
#
loop_
_entity_poly.entity_id
_entity_poly.type
_entity_poly.pdbx_seq_one_letter_code
_entity_poly.pdbx_strand_id
1 'polypeptide(L)'
;MAAYVVMGLIIASLVPKINNMLEGTAFLPGLSAVLGGAGRAFLAILAYILTQVLTAYAIMAILRMREEESMTRTELVLASAASRVRYATGHLLITFIGSAAAIALFGFCIGDFASSLARLPVVWLIASVTVFLYGFAPRAAAPVSWGLFGGLLLMEFLWEIKAIGNNIFALSPFSWVYPGDGRS
;
A
#
# COMPACT_ATOMS: atom_id res chain seq x y z
N MET A 1 4.58 -14.99 -18.09
CA MET A 1 5.47 -15.47 -17.01
C MET A 1 6.94 -15.21 -17.31
N ALA A 2 7.53 -15.73 -18.40
CA ALA A 2 8.95 -15.51 -18.73
C ALA A 2 9.38 -14.03 -18.87
N ALA A 3 8.57 -13.18 -19.52
CA ALA A 3 8.87 -11.75 -19.69
C ALA A 3 9.03 -11.00 -18.36
N TYR A 4 8.20 -11.33 -17.37
CA TYR A 4 8.27 -10.73 -16.05
C TYR A 4 9.54 -11.21 -15.29
N VAL A 5 9.93 -12.48 -15.42
CA VAL A 5 11.12 -13.04 -14.75
C VAL A 5 12.35 -12.29 -15.26
N VAL A 6 12.42 -12.10 -16.56
CA VAL A 6 13.49 -11.36 -17.24
C VAL A 6 13.53 -9.91 -16.77
N MET A 7 12.39 -9.23 -16.70
CA MET A 7 12.30 -7.86 -16.19
C MET A 7 12.76 -7.76 -14.73
N GLY A 8 12.42 -8.73 -13.89
CA GLY A 8 12.86 -8.76 -12.49
C GLY A 8 14.34 -9.06 -12.32
N LEU A 9 14.90 -9.94 -13.13
CA LEU A 9 16.35 -10.15 -13.16
C LEU A 9 17.09 -8.90 -13.66
N ILE A 10 16.53 -8.17 -14.63
CA ILE A 10 17.09 -6.90 -15.11
C ILE A 10 17.10 -5.87 -13.99
N ILE A 11 15.99 -5.66 -13.29
CA ILE A 11 15.91 -4.67 -12.21
C ILE A 11 16.79 -5.09 -11.01
N ALA A 12 16.79 -6.37 -10.63
CA ALA A 12 17.71 -6.88 -9.60
C ALA A 12 19.18 -6.69 -9.99
N SER A 13 19.53 -6.80 -11.28
CA SER A 13 20.90 -6.52 -11.76
C SER A 13 21.31 -5.05 -11.63
N LEU A 14 20.37 -4.14 -11.41
CA LEU A 14 20.67 -2.73 -11.15
C LEU A 14 21.10 -2.48 -9.69
N VAL A 15 20.80 -3.38 -8.75
CA VAL A 15 21.13 -3.19 -7.33
C VAL A 15 22.63 -2.94 -7.09
N PRO A 16 23.56 -3.72 -7.67
CA PRO A 16 25.00 -3.42 -7.56
C PRO A 16 25.37 -2.05 -8.13
N LYS A 17 24.73 -1.62 -9.22
CA LYS A 17 24.98 -0.28 -9.80
C LYS A 17 24.48 0.83 -8.90
N ILE A 18 23.28 0.66 -8.30
CA ILE A 18 22.73 1.58 -7.32
C ILE A 18 23.65 1.65 -6.09
N ASN A 19 24.18 0.51 -5.63
CA ASN A 19 25.17 0.48 -4.54
C ASN A 19 26.38 1.33 -4.91
N ASN A 20 27.02 1.11 -6.06
CA ASN A 20 28.19 1.89 -6.48
C ASN A 20 27.87 3.39 -6.66
N MET A 21 26.66 3.74 -7.10
CA MET A 21 26.24 5.16 -7.20
C MET A 21 26.01 5.80 -5.83
N LEU A 22 25.57 5.02 -4.84
CA LEU A 22 25.30 5.48 -3.48
C LEU A 22 26.50 5.26 -2.54
N GLU A 23 27.58 4.63 -3.01
CA GLU A 23 28.80 4.46 -2.24
C GLU A 23 29.39 5.81 -1.84
N GLY A 24 29.70 5.97 -0.56
CA GLY A 24 30.15 7.25 0.01
C GLY A 24 29.04 8.28 0.25
N THR A 25 27.78 7.99 -0.11
CA THR A 25 26.63 8.86 0.23
C THR A 25 26.06 8.50 1.61
N ALA A 26 25.55 9.50 2.33
CA ALA A 26 24.87 9.31 3.60
C ALA A 26 23.41 8.82 3.43
N PHE A 27 23.11 8.02 2.40
CA PHE A 27 21.76 7.50 2.18
C PHE A 27 21.42 6.46 3.24
N LEU A 28 20.71 6.92 4.28
CA LEU A 28 20.18 6.14 5.40
C LEU A 28 21.16 5.06 5.92
N PRO A 29 22.31 5.46 6.47
CA PRO A 29 23.40 4.55 6.83
C PRO A 29 22.98 3.46 7.83
N GLY A 30 22.06 3.76 8.75
CA GLY A 30 21.51 2.76 9.67
C GLY A 30 20.72 1.66 8.95
N LEU A 31 19.85 2.04 8.02
CA LEU A 31 19.04 1.10 7.24
C LEU A 31 19.90 0.28 6.27
N SER A 32 20.87 0.95 5.63
CA SER A 32 21.85 0.32 4.74
C SER A 32 22.68 -0.75 5.48
N ALA A 33 23.07 -0.51 6.73
CA ALA A 33 23.77 -1.48 7.55
C ALA A 33 22.90 -2.71 7.88
N VAL A 34 21.62 -2.50 8.20
CA VAL A 34 20.67 -3.58 8.51
C VAL A 34 20.34 -4.44 7.29
N LEU A 35 20.13 -3.79 6.13
CA LEU A 35 19.65 -4.46 4.92
C LEU A 35 20.77 -4.92 3.98
N GLY A 36 22.04 -4.71 4.34
CA GLY A 36 23.20 -5.20 3.59
C GLY A 36 23.53 -4.38 2.33
N GLY A 37 23.27 -3.06 2.37
CA GLY A 37 23.68 -2.12 1.32
C GLY A 37 22.65 -1.05 1.00
N ALA A 38 23.11 0.08 0.45
CA ALA A 38 22.29 1.25 0.14
C ALA A 38 21.21 0.98 -0.90
N GLY A 39 21.48 0.15 -1.90
CA GLY A 39 20.51 -0.26 -2.91
C GLY A 39 19.37 -1.11 -2.33
N ARG A 40 19.65 -1.98 -1.36
CA ARG A 40 18.61 -2.77 -0.66
C ARG A 40 17.77 -1.88 0.25
N ALA A 41 18.41 -0.94 0.95
CA ALA A 41 17.71 0.09 1.72
C ALA A 41 16.79 0.96 0.84
N PHE A 42 17.28 1.38 -0.32
CA PHE A 42 16.51 2.14 -1.29
C PHE A 42 15.26 1.39 -1.77
N LEU A 43 15.43 0.13 -2.19
CA LEU A 43 14.31 -0.71 -2.63
C LEU A 43 13.30 -0.97 -1.52
N ALA A 44 13.74 -1.16 -0.28
CA ALA A 44 12.85 -1.35 0.86
C ALA A 44 11.98 -0.11 1.12
N ILE A 45 12.54 1.09 1.02
CA ILE A 45 11.79 2.35 1.13
C ILE A 45 10.81 2.51 -0.03
N LEU A 46 11.22 2.20 -1.27
CA LEU A 46 10.31 2.22 -2.40
C LEU A 46 9.14 1.27 -2.21
N ALA A 47 9.39 0.05 -1.71
CA ALA A 47 8.34 -0.91 -1.39
C ALA A 47 7.39 -0.40 -0.31
N TYR A 48 7.93 0.29 0.68
CA TYR A 48 7.16 0.91 1.76
C TYR A 48 6.26 2.04 1.25
N ILE A 49 6.81 2.98 0.47
CA ILE A 49 6.05 4.06 -0.17
C ILE A 49 4.98 3.48 -1.11
N LEU A 50 5.31 2.44 -1.89
CA LEU A 50 4.35 1.77 -2.76
C LEU A 50 3.16 1.22 -1.96
N THR A 51 3.39 0.71 -0.74
CA THR A 51 2.33 0.21 0.14
C THR A 51 1.39 1.34 0.56
N GLN A 52 1.91 2.52 0.89
CA GLN A 52 1.11 3.71 1.19
C GLN A 52 0.31 4.16 -0.04
N VAL A 53 0.94 4.21 -1.22
CA VAL A 53 0.28 4.58 -2.48
C VAL A 53 -0.86 3.62 -2.83
N LEU A 54 -0.64 2.31 -2.68
CA LEU A 54 -1.67 1.31 -2.96
C LEU A 54 -2.81 1.33 -1.93
N THR A 55 -2.52 1.75 -0.70
CA THR A 55 -3.55 2.03 0.31
C THR A 55 -4.43 3.19 -0.14
N ALA A 56 -3.84 4.32 -0.56
CA ALA A 56 -4.59 5.45 -1.09
C ALA A 56 -5.39 5.09 -2.35
N TYR A 57 -4.81 4.30 -3.25
CA TYR A 57 -5.51 3.74 -4.41
C TYR A 57 -6.73 2.93 -4.00
N ALA A 58 -6.61 2.04 -3.02
CA ALA A 58 -7.72 1.24 -2.54
C ALA A 58 -8.85 2.12 -1.96
N ILE A 59 -8.50 3.15 -1.19
CA ILE A 59 -9.46 4.14 -0.67
C ILE A 59 -10.17 4.85 -1.83
N MET A 60 -9.43 5.35 -2.81
CA MET A 60 -10.00 6.02 -3.99
C MET A 60 -10.93 5.10 -4.78
N ALA A 61 -10.52 3.86 -5.05
CA ALA A 61 -11.30 2.90 -5.81
C ALA A 61 -12.62 2.55 -5.10
N ILE A 62 -12.59 2.36 -3.78
CA ILE A 62 -13.79 2.08 -2.98
C ILE A 62 -14.73 3.30 -2.94
N LEU A 63 -14.19 4.51 -2.75
CA LEU A 63 -15.00 5.73 -2.68
C LEU A 63 -15.59 6.14 -4.04
N ARG A 64 -14.86 5.91 -5.14
CA ARG A 64 -15.33 6.20 -6.51
C ARG A 64 -16.58 5.43 -6.89
N MET A 65 -16.73 4.21 -6.37
CA MET A 65 -17.97 3.42 -6.53
C MET A 65 -19.22 4.20 -6.10
N ARG A 66 -19.10 5.08 -5.09
CA ARG A 66 -20.19 5.95 -4.61
C ARG A 66 -20.61 7.00 -5.62
N GLU A 67 -19.64 7.59 -6.32
CA GLU A 67 -19.90 8.64 -7.32
C GLU A 67 -20.64 8.05 -8.51
N GLU A 68 -20.19 6.87 -8.97
CA GLU A 68 -20.82 6.13 -10.07
C GLU A 68 -22.27 5.73 -9.73
N GLU A 69 -22.54 5.20 -8.52
CA GLU A 69 -23.92 4.89 -8.08
C GLU A 69 -24.83 6.13 -7.94
N SER A 70 -24.27 7.29 -7.60
CA SER A 70 -25.05 8.52 -7.46
C SER A 70 -25.50 9.10 -8.81
N MET A 71 -24.71 8.88 -9.87
CA MET A 71 -24.96 9.39 -11.22
C MET A 71 -25.92 8.51 -12.02
N THR A 72 -25.95 7.19 -11.80
CA THR A 72 -26.78 6.22 -12.56
C THR A 72 -28.17 5.97 -11.92
N ARG A 73 -28.67 6.91 -11.13
CA ARG A 73 -29.89 6.77 -10.31
C ARG A 73 -31.19 6.60 -11.12
N THR A 74 -31.19 6.89 -12.41
CA THR A 74 -32.35 6.79 -13.31
C THR A 74 -32.58 5.39 -13.89
N GLU A 75 -31.55 4.53 -13.96
CA GLU A 75 -31.68 3.16 -14.51
C GLU A 75 -31.87 2.08 -13.41
N LEU A 76 -31.42 2.37 -12.18
CA LEU A 76 -31.40 1.43 -11.05
C LEU A 76 -32.74 1.28 -10.29
N VAL A 77 -33.81 1.99 -10.70
CA VAL A 77 -35.15 1.85 -10.12
C VAL A 77 -35.79 0.48 -10.45
N LEU A 78 -35.32 -0.19 -11.51
CA LEU A 78 -35.87 -1.47 -11.97
C LEU A 78 -35.07 -2.72 -11.51
N ALA A 79 -33.90 -2.57 -10.89
CA ALA A 79 -33.01 -3.71 -10.58
C ALA A 79 -32.83 -3.92 -9.07
N SER A 80 -33.24 -5.11 -8.61
CA SER A 80 -33.22 -5.62 -7.23
C SER A 80 -31.95 -5.35 -6.40
N ALA A 81 -32.06 -5.44 -5.07
CA ALA A 81 -30.94 -5.34 -4.12
C ALA A 81 -29.75 -6.30 -4.43
N ALA A 82 -29.99 -7.40 -5.14
CA ALA A 82 -28.96 -8.35 -5.56
C ALA A 82 -28.00 -7.79 -6.63
N SER A 83 -28.45 -6.85 -7.48
CA SER A 83 -27.56 -6.23 -8.48
C SER A 83 -26.53 -5.30 -7.82
N ARG A 84 -26.93 -4.62 -6.74
CA ARG A 84 -26.07 -3.72 -5.96
C ARG A 84 -24.97 -4.48 -5.21
N VAL A 85 -25.32 -5.59 -4.56
CA VAL A 85 -24.32 -6.43 -3.86
C VAL A 85 -23.34 -7.06 -4.85
N ARG A 86 -23.81 -7.52 -6.02
CA ARG A 86 -22.94 -8.08 -7.07
C ARG A 86 -21.97 -7.04 -7.62
N TYR A 87 -22.45 -5.82 -7.86
CA TYR A 87 -21.62 -4.72 -8.37
C TYR A 87 -20.58 -4.29 -7.32
N ALA A 88 -20.98 -4.13 -6.05
CA ALA A 88 -20.08 -3.85 -4.94
C ALA A 88 -18.98 -4.90 -4.80
N THR A 89 -19.35 -6.18 -4.80
CA THR A 89 -18.41 -7.28 -4.64
C THR A 89 -17.39 -7.33 -5.80
N GLY A 90 -17.83 -7.08 -7.04
CA GLY A 90 -16.95 -7.03 -8.20
C GLY A 90 -15.91 -5.91 -8.11
N HIS A 91 -16.32 -4.70 -7.70
CA HIS A 91 -15.43 -3.55 -7.58
C HIS A 91 -14.41 -3.74 -6.45
N LEU A 92 -14.84 -4.33 -5.34
CA LEU A 92 -13.96 -4.70 -4.23
C LEU A 92 -12.94 -5.73 -4.71
N LEU A 93 -13.36 -6.81 -5.37
CA LEU A 93 -12.44 -7.82 -5.91
C LEU A 93 -11.40 -7.20 -6.83
N ILE A 94 -11.79 -6.30 -7.74
CA ILE A 94 -10.84 -5.59 -8.61
C ILE A 94 -9.83 -4.76 -7.80
N THR A 95 -10.28 -4.09 -6.74
CA THR A 95 -9.40 -3.27 -5.87
C THR A 95 -8.39 -4.13 -5.10
N PHE A 96 -8.86 -5.21 -4.47
CA PHE A 96 -8.02 -6.14 -3.72
C PHE A 96 -7.04 -6.90 -4.64
N ILE A 97 -7.51 -7.35 -5.82
CA ILE A 97 -6.67 -8.01 -6.82
C ILE A 97 -5.68 -7.03 -7.44
N GLY A 98 -6.10 -5.80 -7.75
CA GLY A 98 -5.25 -4.77 -8.34
C GLY A 98 -4.08 -4.39 -7.44
N SER A 99 -4.34 -4.18 -6.14
CA SER A 99 -3.28 -3.94 -5.15
C SER A 99 -2.37 -5.16 -4.96
N ALA A 100 -2.93 -6.38 -4.95
CA ALA A 100 -2.15 -7.61 -4.91
C ALA A 100 -1.23 -7.76 -6.13
N ALA A 101 -1.76 -7.54 -7.33
CA ALA A 101 -1.01 -7.63 -8.57
C ALA A 101 0.12 -6.59 -8.63
N ALA A 102 -0.13 -5.36 -8.17
CA ALA A 102 0.89 -4.31 -8.14
C ALA A 102 2.05 -4.64 -7.20
N ILE A 103 1.77 -5.08 -5.96
CA ILE A 103 2.79 -5.51 -4.99
C ILE A 103 3.54 -6.76 -5.48
N ALA A 104 2.81 -7.74 -6.02
CA ALA A 104 3.38 -8.96 -6.58
C ALA A 104 4.35 -8.64 -7.73
N LEU A 105 3.94 -7.78 -8.66
CA LEU A 105 4.77 -7.36 -9.78
C LEU A 105 6.01 -6.60 -9.30
N PHE A 106 5.86 -5.67 -8.35
CA PHE A 106 6.98 -4.95 -7.78
C PHE A 106 7.99 -5.90 -7.13
N GLY A 107 7.52 -6.78 -6.24
CA GLY A 107 8.37 -7.76 -5.56
C GLY A 107 9.08 -8.68 -6.53
N PHE A 108 8.39 -9.09 -7.59
CA PHE A 108 9.00 -9.87 -8.64
C PHE A 108 10.07 -9.09 -9.40
N CYS A 109 9.80 -7.83 -9.74
CA CYS A 109 10.74 -6.95 -10.38
C CYS A 109 12.02 -6.76 -9.55
N ILE A 110 11.92 -6.70 -8.23
CA ILE A 110 13.10 -6.49 -7.38
C ILE A 110 13.74 -7.80 -6.88
N GLY A 111 13.21 -8.95 -7.27
CA GLY A 111 13.69 -10.26 -6.80
C GLY A 111 13.34 -10.57 -5.34
N ASP A 112 12.35 -9.88 -4.76
CA ASP A 112 11.93 -10.00 -3.36
C ASP A 112 10.40 -10.14 -3.26
N PHE A 113 9.88 -11.20 -3.89
CA PHE A 113 8.45 -11.46 -4.02
C PHE A 113 7.76 -11.73 -2.68
N ALA A 114 8.35 -12.62 -1.86
CA ALA A 114 7.76 -13.04 -0.59
C ALA A 114 7.64 -11.88 0.41
N SER A 115 8.71 -11.09 0.59
CA SER A 115 8.69 -9.93 1.47
C SER A 115 7.72 -8.87 0.95
N SER A 116 7.59 -8.71 -0.37
CA SER A 116 6.63 -7.79 -0.96
C SER A 116 5.19 -8.18 -0.62
N LEU A 117 4.82 -9.46 -0.75
CA LEU A 117 3.49 -9.95 -0.41
C LEU A 117 3.11 -9.75 1.06
N ALA A 118 4.09 -9.75 1.98
CA ALA A 118 3.86 -9.47 3.40
C ALA A 118 3.30 -8.05 3.66
N ARG A 119 3.30 -7.18 2.65
CA ARG A 119 2.74 -5.82 2.72
C ARG A 119 1.23 -5.77 2.45
N LEU A 120 0.66 -6.82 1.86
CA LEU A 120 -0.77 -6.86 1.52
C LEU A 120 -1.72 -6.72 2.72
N PRO A 121 -1.47 -7.36 3.87
CA PRO A 121 -2.34 -7.23 5.04
C PRO A 121 -2.57 -5.77 5.45
N VAL A 122 -1.54 -4.92 5.34
CA VAL A 122 -1.64 -3.49 5.68
C VAL A 122 -2.61 -2.77 4.76
N VAL A 123 -2.45 -2.95 3.44
CA VAL A 123 -3.34 -2.35 2.43
C VAL A 123 -4.77 -2.84 2.62
N TRP A 124 -4.94 -4.16 2.78
CA TRP A 124 -6.25 -4.79 2.87
C TRP A 124 -6.99 -4.47 4.17
N LEU A 125 -6.28 -4.28 5.28
CA LEU A 125 -6.86 -3.85 6.55
C LEU A 125 -7.53 -2.48 6.39
N ILE A 126 -6.80 -1.49 5.86
CA ILE A 126 -7.30 -0.12 5.68
C ILE A 126 -8.40 -0.09 4.61
N ALA A 127 -8.26 -0.86 3.54
CA ALA A 127 -9.31 -1.04 2.54
C ALA A 127 -10.59 -1.59 3.18
N SER A 128 -10.49 -2.63 4.01
CA SER A 128 -11.64 -3.24 4.70
C SER A 128 -12.34 -2.27 5.65
N VAL A 129 -11.59 -1.43 6.37
CA VAL A 129 -12.15 -0.35 7.18
C VAL A 129 -12.92 0.65 6.31
N THR A 130 -12.37 1.00 5.16
CA THR A 130 -13.03 1.89 4.18
C THR A 130 -14.34 1.28 3.67
N VAL A 131 -14.35 -0.02 3.36
CA VAL A 131 -15.57 -0.76 2.97
C VAL A 131 -16.60 -0.76 4.09
N PHE A 132 -16.18 -0.99 5.33
CA PHE A 132 -17.08 -0.97 6.48
C PHE A 132 -17.72 0.42 6.68
N LEU A 133 -16.91 1.49 6.60
CA LEU A 133 -17.39 2.86 6.68
C LEU A 133 -18.35 3.20 5.54
N TYR A 134 -18.06 2.71 4.33
CA TYR A 134 -18.95 2.85 3.18
C TYR A 134 -20.32 2.21 3.42
N GLY A 135 -20.37 0.99 3.97
CA GLY A 135 -21.61 0.28 4.26
C GLY A 135 -22.41 0.89 5.43
N PHE A 136 -21.75 1.37 6.47
CA PHE A 136 -22.40 1.85 7.70
C PHE A 136 -22.77 3.34 7.66
N ALA A 137 -21.87 4.19 7.18
CA ALA A 137 -22.02 5.65 7.21
C ALA A 137 -21.51 6.29 5.90
N PRO A 138 -22.20 6.09 4.78
CA PRO A 138 -21.70 6.44 3.45
C PRO A 138 -21.39 7.93 3.26
N ARG A 139 -22.01 8.84 4.03
CA ARG A 139 -21.70 10.28 4.00
C ARG A 139 -20.38 10.62 4.69
N ALA A 140 -20.01 9.87 5.73
CA ALA A 140 -18.79 10.07 6.49
C ALA A 140 -17.62 9.23 5.95
N ALA A 141 -17.88 8.20 5.14
CA ALA A 141 -16.87 7.28 4.64
C ALA A 141 -15.66 7.97 3.98
N ALA A 142 -15.88 8.95 3.10
CA ALA A 142 -14.80 9.68 2.46
C ALA A 142 -13.93 10.48 3.45
N PRO A 143 -14.45 11.45 4.22
CA PRO A 143 -13.62 12.23 5.14
C PRO A 143 -13.00 11.37 6.24
N VAL A 144 -13.69 10.34 6.74
CA VAL A 144 -13.15 9.47 7.80
C VAL A 144 -12.03 8.58 7.27
N SER A 145 -12.17 7.99 6.08
CA SER A 145 -11.13 7.10 5.52
C SER A 145 -9.87 7.87 5.15
N TRP A 146 -10.02 9.05 4.54
CA TRP A 146 -8.89 9.94 4.25
C TRP A 146 -8.27 10.53 5.51
N GLY A 147 -9.10 10.89 6.51
CA GLY A 147 -8.63 11.35 7.80
C GLY A 147 -7.84 10.28 8.54
N LEU A 148 -8.29 9.02 8.51
CA LEU A 148 -7.56 7.88 9.05
C LEU A 148 -6.22 7.69 8.34
N PHE A 149 -6.22 7.62 7.00
CA PHE A 149 -5.00 7.43 6.22
C PHE A 149 -4.00 8.58 6.44
N GLY A 150 -4.46 9.83 6.33
CA GLY A 150 -3.64 11.01 6.59
C GLY A 150 -3.14 11.06 8.04
N GLY A 151 -3.96 10.63 9.01
CA GLY A 151 -3.55 10.51 10.41
C GLY A 151 -2.44 9.49 10.63
N LEU A 152 -2.50 8.34 9.93
CA LEU A 152 -1.43 7.33 9.98
C LEU A 152 -0.12 7.85 9.37
N LEU A 153 -0.19 8.58 8.25
CA LEU A 153 0.98 9.20 7.64
C LEU A 153 1.55 10.33 8.52
N LEU A 154 0.70 11.14 9.14
CA LEU A 154 1.12 12.17 10.08
C LEU A 154 1.81 11.56 11.29
N MET A 155 1.25 10.47 11.81
CA MET A 155 1.82 9.73 12.93
C MET A 155 3.20 9.16 12.60
N GLU A 156 3.37 8.60 11.40
CA GLU A 156 4.69 8.20 10.89
C GLU A 156 5.66 9.39 10.83
N PHE A 157 5.25 10.50 10.21
CA PHE A 157 6.08 11.70 10.13
C PHE A 157 6.51 12.20 11.52
N LEU A 158 5.58 12.24 12.49
CA LEU A 158 5.86 12.62 13.88
C LEU A 158 6.86 11.66 14.53
N TRP A 159 6.81 10.38 14.20
CA TRP A 159 7.75 9.39 14.70
C TRP A 159 9.13 9.56 14.08
N GLU A 160 9.22 9.86 12.78
CA GLU A 160 10.48 10.11 12.08
C GLU A 160 11.23 11.31 12.67
N ILE A 161 10.51 12.40 12.96
CA ILE A 161 11.09 13.59 13.61
C ILE A 161 11.30 13.43 15.13
N LYS A 162 11.10 12.22 15.67
CA LYS A 162 11.23 11.88 17.10
C LYS A 162 10.29 12.65 18.04
N ALA A 163 9.18 13.17 17.53
CA ALA A 163 8.15 13.81 18.34
C ALA A 163 7.28 12.80 19.10
N ILE A 164 7.14 11.58 18.58
CA ILE A 164 6.46 10.46 19.27
C ILE A 164 7.38 9.23 19.38
N GLY A 165 7.14 8.40 20.39
CA GLY A 165 7.92 7.18 20.62
C GLY A 165 7.44 5.96 19.82
N ASN A 166 8.28 4.92 19.75
CA ASN A 166 8.00 3.66 19.04
C ASN A 166 6.70 2.98 19.50
N ASN A 167 6.34 3.09 20.79
CA ASN A 167 5.12 2.49 21.33
C ASN A 167 3.86 3.06 20.67
N ILE A 168 3.89 4.35 20.32
CA ILE A 168 2.78 4.99 19.62
C ILE A 168 2.80 4.51 18.19
N PHE A 169 3.92 4.66 17.45
CA PHE A 169 4.02 4.23 16.06
C PHE A 169 3.68 2.74 15.82
N ALA A 170 3.98 1.86 16.77
CA ALA A 170 3.65 0.43 16.72
C ALA A 170 2.13 0.13 16.61
N LEU A 171 1.27 1.10 16.94
CA LEU A 171 -0.18 0.99 16.74
C LEU A 171 -0.59 1.16 15.28
N SER A 172 0.24 1.81 14.47
CA SER A 172 -0.01 1.98 13.03
C SER A 172 0.26 0.67 12.29
N PRO A 173 -0.66 0.20 11.43
CA PRO A 173 -0.40 -0.95 10.56
C PRO A 173 0.84 -0.77 9.67
N PHE A 174 1.21 0.47 9.32
CA PHE A 174 2.41 0.74 8.54
C PHE A 174 3.70 0.40 9.29
N SER A 175 3.70 0.38 10.63
CA SER A 175 4.86 -0.04 11.41
C SER A 175 5.25 -1.50 11.15
N TRP A 176 4.30 -2.36 10.78
CA TRP A 176 4.55 -3.79 10.53
C TRP A 176 5.38 -4.03 9.26
N VAL A 177 5.44 -3.05 8.38
CA VAL A 177 6.12 -3.12 7.08
C VAL A 177 7.19 -2.05 6.94
N TYR A 178 7.49 -1.32 8.02
CA TYR A 178 8.48 -0.24 8.02
C TYR A 178 9.89 -0.81 7.79
N PRO A 179 10.68 -0.24 6.85
CA PRO A 179 12.03 -0.72 6.58
C PRO A 179 12.95 -0.58 7.80
N GLY A 180 13.53 -1.70 8.25
CA GLY A 180 14.58 -1.70 9.27
C GLY A 180 14.09 -1.83 10.72
N ASP A 181 12.78 -1.96 10.95
CA ASP A 181 12.29 -2.47 12.23
C ASP A 181 12.58 -3.98 12.25
N GLY A 182 13.28 -4.49 13.27
CA GLY A 182 13.81 -5.88 13.33
C GLY A 182 12.74 -6.98 13.46
N ARG A 183 11.57 -6.79 12.86
CA ARG A 183 10.39 -7.67 12.85
C ARG A 183 10.04 -8.25 11.48
N SER A 184 10.82 -7.96 10.44
CA SER A 184 10.70 -8.62 9.12
C SER A 184 11.98 -9.37 8.76
#